data_AF-A0AA43BC14-F1
#
_entry.id   AF-A0AA43BC14-F1
#
_cell.length_a   1.000
_cell.length_b   1.000
_cell.length_c   1.000
_cell.angle_alpha   90.00
_cell.angle_beta   90.00
_cell.angle_gamma   90.00
#
_symmetry.space_group_name_H-M   'P 1'
#
loop_
_entity.id
_entity.type
_entity.pdbx_description
1 polymer ?
#
loop_
_entity_poly.entity_id
_entity_poly.type
_entity_poly.pdbx_seq_one_letter_code
_entity_poly.pdbx_strand_id
1 'polypeptide(L)'
;MRIQILSSAQAGTTSSEIVQISHNGQVLNWDISPYSRSRDAQGEAAAATVFDEINSYLEQVSAERQHKIFETFRAIREELNQGYDTRPLTVSLQRYVEQLYNLMPFEDVEYWVRMSSNLRVPPSIKHDHSPEDPKDEGYIAQTYLYRDYQQLMALTVALRPMVPIWGEFLKAIKETSGNTNKEQVGMKLLYFSSLIKSEPMTRLYEYIIARATAQYKTGPSQAALMGGMGSSELPDWLRAITVVRRLTVCPIVSQEEHNNLVTNIHQFLRHNLTGLDKKFGGQFNGSITDKERSANTKDDSNDSLVEMYKIKAEIPDGEAQKMSIYPEYLQNLIDHIDPTLPREYVDQCMEAITTLQYHSIEEHQSRLMRWVMSPAIPHEGAALMSRTPERLVMAVIQAALWHWGFYSLAVLMTATPVVREEGVMLGGTELRGRMSKELDRQLQEAFPHYRQPRQVNAPSKHYNPAVRAIEKFCSLAARNEWMLHAPLPLKKLATRPEFFMRYEITAEIRTALAELLTKITK
;
A
#
# COMPACT_ATOMS: atom_id res chain seq x y z
N MET A 1 -31.59 6.56 -15.54
CA MET A 1 -30.17 6.71 -15.16
C MET A 1 -29.46 5.45 -15.63
N ARG A 2 -28.24 5.51 -16.15
CA ARG A 2 -27.55 4.34 -16.70
C ARG A 2 -26.07 4.31 -16.31
N ILE A 3 -25.59 3.14 -15.88
CA ILE A 3 -24.20 2.84 -15.55
C ILE A 3 -23.66 1.87 -16.61
N GLN A 4 -22.56 2.21 -17.28
CA GLN A 4 -21.97 1.38 -18.33
C GLN A 4 -20.45 1.46 -18.32
N ILE A 5 -19.78 0.46 -18.89
CA ILE A 5 -18.32 0.50 -19.07
C ILE A 5 -18.00 0.90 -20.49
N LEU A 6 -17.02 1.80 -20.64
CA LEU A 6 -16.47 2.19 -21.92
C LEU A 6 -15.14 1.47 -22.15
N SER A 7 -15.03 0.76 -23.27
CA SER A 7 -13.76 0.17 -23.73
C SER A 7 -12.84 1.27 -24.27
N SER A 8 -11.52 1.07 -24.16
CA SER A 8 -10.45 2.00 -24.53
C SER A 8 -10.56 2.54 -25.97
N ALA A 9 -11.25 1.83 -26.87
CA ALA A 9 -11.51 2.28 -28.25
C ALA A 9 -12.49 3.46 -28.36
N GLN A 10 -13.38 3.66 -27.37
CA GLN A 10 -14.38 4.74 -27.38
C GLN A 10 -13.95 5.97 -26.56
N ALA A 11 -12.94 5.83 -25.70
CA ALA A 11 -12.55 6.85 -24.73
C ALA A 11 -11.43 7.80 -25.20
N GLY A 12 -10.75 7.53 -26.32
CA GLY A 12 -9.72 8.42 -26.88
C GLY A 12 -8.44 8.56 -26.02
N THR A 13 -8.29 7.80 -24.93
CA THR A 13 -7.14 7.85 -24.01
C THR A 13 -6.50 6.47 -23.82
N THR A 14 -5.17 6.48 -23.62
CA THR A 14 -4.34 5.30 -23.34
C THR A 14 -4.80 4.52 -22.11
N SER A 15 -5.20 3.26 -22.33
CA SER A 15 -5.23 2.12 -21.40
C SER A 15 -5.92 2.25 -20.03
N SER A 16 -6.87 3.17 -19.82
CA SER A 16 -7.70 3.20 -18.60
C SER A 16 -9.12 2.73 -18.91
N GLU A 17 -9.59 1.71 -18.19
CA GLU A 17 -10.99 1.27 -18.21
C GLU A 17 -11.85 2.28 -17.42
N ILE A 18 -12.92 2.78 -18.05
CA ILE A 18 -13.76 3.83 -17.48
C ILE A 18 -15.19 3.30 -17.30
N VAL A 19 -15.79 3.53 -16.13
CA VAL A 19 -17.24 3.41 -15.91
C VAL A 19 -17.87 4.78 -16.11
N GLN A 20 -18.90 4.84 -16.94
CA GLN A 20 -19.68 6.03 -17.20
C GLN A 20 -21.06 5.90 -16.54
N ILE A 21 -21.41 6.89 -15.72
CA ILE A 21 -22.74 7.06 -15.15
C ILE A 21 -23.40 8.24 -15.87
N SER A 22 -24.58 8.03 -16.45
CA SER A 22 -25.31 9.06 -17.21
C SER A 22 -26.76 9.23 -16.72
N HIS A 23 -27.19 10.49 -16.64
CA HIS A 23 -28.56 10.86 -16.31
C HIS A 23 -28.87 12.26 -16.84
N ASN A 24 -30.03 12.45 -17.49
CA ASN A 24 -30.52 13.74 -18.00
C ASN A 24 -29.48 14.56 -18.80
N GLY A 25 -28.70 13.91 -19.66
CA GLY A 25 -27.66 14.55 -20.48
C GLY A 25 -26.34 14.87 -19.74
N GLN A 26 -26.28 14.62 -18.43
CA GLN A 26 -25.07 14.75 -17.63
C GLN A 26 -24.36 13.40 -17.50
N VAL A 27 -23.03 13.46 -17.42
CA VAL A 27 -22.15 12.29 -17.49
C VAL A 27 -21.05 12.40 -16.44
N LEU A 28 -20.84 11.32 -15.70
CA LEU A 28 -19.72 11.15 -14.76
C LEU A 28 -18.88 9.96 -15.22
N ASN A 29 -17.59 10.18 -15.44
CA ASN A 29 -16.63 9.14 -15.83
C ASN A 29 -15.82 8.73 -14.60
N TRP A 30 -15.57 7.43 -14.42
CA TRP A 30 -14.89 6.86 -13.25
C TRP A 30 -13.80 5.88 -13.67
N ASP A 31 -12.59 6.03 -13.11
CA ASP A 31 -11.49 5.09 -13.31
C ASP A 31 -11.73 3.81 -12.50
N ILE A 32 -11.81 2.67 -13.19
CA ILE A 32 -11.95 1.35 -12.58
C ILE A 32 -10.74 0.45 -12.84
N SER A 33 -9.58 1.04 -13.11
CA SER A 33 -8.31 0.32 -13.29
C SER A 33 -7.99 -0.73 -12.21
N PRO A 34 -8.38 -0.60 -10.92
CA PRO A 34 -8.19 -1.68 -9.94
C PRO A 34 -8.89 -3.00 -10.28
N TYR A 35 -9.91 -2.97 -11.16
CA TYR A 35 -10.74 -4.11 -11.56
C TYR A 35 -10.30 -4.79 -12.87
N SER A 36 -9.36 -4.20 -13.62
CA SER A 36 -8.87 -4.74 -14.91
C SER A 36 -8.45 -6.21 -14.83
N ARG A 37 -7.57 -6.56 -13.89
CA ARG A 37 -7.05 -7.94 -13.72
C ARG A 37 -8.10 -8.98 -13.32
N SER A 38 -9.19 -8.58 -12.67
CA SER A 38 -10.28 -9.50 -12.33
C SER A 38 -11.12 -9.89 -13.54
N ARG A 39 -11.06 -9.09 -14.63
CA ARG A 39 -11.87 -9.24 -15.84
C ARG A 39 -11.19 -10.02 -16.93
N ASP A 40 -9.86 -9.98 -17.00
CA ASP A 40 -9.06 -10.80 -17.94
C ASP A 40 -9.39 -12.29 -17.85
N ALA A 41 -9.90 -12.77 -16.71
CA ALA A 41 -10.32 -14.15 -16.49
C ALA A 41 -11.73 -14.49 -17.03
N GLN A 42 -12.54 -13.50 -17.41
CA GLN A 42 -13.99 -13.65 -17.67
C GLN A 42 -14.45 -13.18 -19.07
N GLY A 43 -13.56 -12.55 -19.85
CA GLY A 43 -13.82 -12.15 -21.25
C GLY A 43 -14.57 -10.82 -21.39
N GLU A 44 -14.36 -10.14 -22.52
CA GLU A 44 -14.91 -8.79 -22.81
C GLU A 44 -16.45 -8.74 -22.83
N ALA A 45 -17.11 -9.83 -23.24
CA ALA A 45 -18.57 -9.89 -23.32
C ALA A 45 -19.26 -9.90 -21.95
N ALA A 46 -18.70 -10.63 -20.97
CA ALA A 46 -19.20 -10.64 -19.59
C ALA A 46 -18.93 -9.30 -18.89
N ALA A 47 -17.87 -8.60 -19.29
CA ALA A 47 -17.55 -7.27 -18.78
C ALA A 47 -18.58 -6.22 -19.20
N ALA A 48 -19.18 -6.31 -20.39
CA ALA A 48 -20.18 -5.36 -20.86
C ALA A 48 -21.50 -5.43 -20.08
N THR A 49 -21.88 -6.61 -19.57
CA THR A 49 -23.18 -6.86 -18.92
C THR A 49 -23.16 -6.72 -17.39
N VAL A 50 -22.01 -6.38 -16.79
CA VAL A 50 -21.83 -6.25 -15.33
C VAL A 50 -22.79 -5.25 -14.67
N PHE A 51 -23.42 -4.33 -15.42
CA PHE A 51 -24.34 -3.35 -14.84
C PHE A 51 -25.80 -3.52 -15.29
N ASP A 52 -26.13 -4.53 -16.08
CA ASP A 52 -27.47 -4.66 -16.69
C ASP A 52 -28.57 -4.82 -15.64
N GLU A 53 -28.34 -5.64 -14.62
CA GLU A 53 -29.29 -5.91 -13.55
C GLU A 53 -29.55 -4.66 -12.70
N ILE A 54 -28.49 -3.93 -12.31
CA ILE A 54 -28.66 -2.70 -11.53
C ILE A 54 -29.30 -1.58 -12.37
N ASN A 55 -28.98 -1.51 -13.67
CA ASN A 55 -29.65 -0.56 -14.57
C ASN A 55 -31.15 -0.89 -14.69
N SER A 56 -31.50 -2.17 -14.83
CA SER A 56 -32.89 -2.63 -14.90
C SER A 56 -33.67 -2.30 -13.62
N TYR A 57 -33.03 -2.38 -12.45
CA TYR A 57 -33.60 -1.88 -11.19
C TYR A 57 -33.78 -0.36 -11.23
N LEU A 58 -32.74 0.40 -11.60
CA LEU A 58 -32.77 1.86 -11.62
C LEU A 58 -33.81 2.41 -12.59
N GLU A 59 -34.12 1.71 -13.68
CA GLU A 59 -35.18 2.08 -14.63
C GLU A 59 -36.58 2.08 -13.99
N GLN A 60 -36.83 1.22 -13.00
CA GLN A 60 -38.11 1.13 -12.30
C GLN A 60 -38.25 2.15 -11.16
N VAL A 61 -37.13 2.70 -10.70
CA VAL A 61 -37.09 3.74 -9.67
C VAL A 61 -37.63 5.07 -10.24
N SER A 62 -38.35 5.84 -9.43
CA SER A 62 -38.91 7.13 -9.87
C SER A 62 -37.82 8.11 -10.36
N ALA A 63 -38.16 8.96 -11.33
CA ALA A 63 -37.21 9.91 -11.91
C ALA A 63 -36.60 10.86 -10.85
N GLU A 64 -37.38 11.26 -9.84
CA GLU A 64 -36.88 12.08 -8.72
C GLU A 64 -35.82 11.34 -7.91
N ARG A 65 -36.05 10.05 -7.61
CA ARG A 65 -35.12 9.23 -6.84
C ARG A 65 -33.88 8.88 -7.65
N GLN A 66 -34.01 8.61 -8.95
CA GLN A 66 -32.88 8.48 -9.87
C GLN A 66 -32.01 9.75 -9.89
N HIS A 67 -32.64 10.94 -9.92
CA HIS A 67 -31.92 12.20 -9.88
C HIS A 67 -31.13 12.37 -8.57
N LYS A 68 -31.76 12.10 -7.42
CA LYS A 68 -31.07 12.12 -6.11
C LYS A 68 -29.89 11.15 -6.06
N ILE A 69 -30.05 9.92 -6.58
CA ILE A 69 -28.96 8.94 -6.66
C ILE A 69 -27.80 9.50 -7.50
N PHE A 70 -28.10 10.10 -8.66
CA PHE A 70 -27.10 10.69 -9.54
C PHE A 70 -26.35 11.87 -8.88
N GLU A 71 -27.07 12.75 -8.18
CA GLU A 71 -26.46 13.85 -7.42
C GLU A 71 -25.56 13.34 -6.29
N THR A 72 -25.94 12.25 -5.61
CA THR A 72 -25.05 11.61 -4.62
C THR A 72 -23.76 11.10 -5.27
N PHE A 73 -23.82 10.51 -6.47
CA PHE A 73 -22.60 10.14 -7.21
C PHE A 73 -21.74 11.35 -7.58
N ARG A 74 -22.35 12.48 -7.95
CA ARG A 74 -21.62 13.72 -8.21
C ARG A 74 -20.91 14.21 -6.97
N ALA A 75 -21.60 14.27 -5.83
CA ALA A 75 -21.00 14.72 -4.56
C ALA A 75 -19.81 13.82 -4.15
N ILE A 76 -19.93 12.50 -4.32
CA ILE A 76 -18.83 11.55 -4.08
C ILE A 76 -17.64 11.83 -5.01
N ARG A 77 -17.90 12.11 -6.29
CA ARG A 77 -16.86 12.44 -7.29
C ARG A 77 -16.11 13.70 -6.89
N GLU A 78 -16.83 14.74 -6.51
CA GLU A 78 -16.26 16.02 -6.07
C GLU A 78 -15.40 15.85 -4.81
N GLU A 79 -15.85 15.02 -3.87
CA GLU A 79 -15.09 14.72 -2.65
C GLU A 79 -13.77 13.99 -2.93
N LEU A 80 -13.80 13.00 -3.85
CA LEU A 80 -12.61 12.25 -4.26
C LEU A 80 -11.57 13.14 -4.97
N ASN A 81 -11.99 14.22 -5.62
CA ASN A 81 -11.10 15.14 -6.34
C ASN A 81 -10.42 16.18 -5.42
N GLN A 82 -10.85 16.34 -4.17
CA GLN A 82 -10.35 17.39 -3.27
C GLN A 82 -8.98 17.07 -2.61
N GLY A 83 -8.35 15.93 -2.91
CA GLY A 83 -6.97 15.65 -2.51
C GLY A 83 -6.73 15.44 -1.01
N TYR A 84 -7.76 15.02 -0.27
CA TYR A 84 -7.70 14.84 1.18
C TYR A 84 -6.78 13.72 1.67
N ASP A 85 -6.31 13.85 2.92
CA ASP A 85 -5.73 12.76 3.69
C ASP A 85 -6.76 11.61 3.85
N THR A 86 -6.27 10.36 3.93
CA THR A 86 -7.09 9.14 3.77
C THR A 86 -8.21 9.02 4.81
N ARG A 87 -7.97 9.48 6.04
CA ARG A 87 -8.93 9.38 7.16
C ARG A 87 -10.12 10.32 7.01
N PRO A 88 -9.95 11.66 6.83
CA PRO A 88 -11.04 12.57 6.52
C PRO A 88 -11.87 12.12 5.31
N LEU A 89 -11.20 11.68 4.24
CA LEU A 89 -11.87 11.20 3.03
C LEU A 89 -12.78 10.00 3.31
N THR A 90 -12.29 9.02 4.08
CA THR A 90 -13.08 7.82 4.43
C THR A 90 -14.36 8.19 5.19
N VAL A 91 -14.27 9.09 6.18
CA VAL A 91 -15.44 9.51 6.99
C VAL A 91 -16.45 10.29 6.16
N SER A 92 -15.97 11.17 5.28
CA SER A 92 -16.84 11.94 4.39
C SER A 92 -17.58 11.02 3.39
N LEU A 93 -16.84 10.14 2.73
CA LEU A 93 -17.40 9.17 1.77
C LEU A 93 -18.39 8.19 2.42
N GLN A 94 -18.13 7.75 3.66
CA GLN A 94 -19.07 6.93 4.41
C GLN A 94 -20.46 7.56 4.52
N ARG A 95 -20.56 8.88 4.73
CA ARG A 95 -21.84 9.60 4.82
C ARG A 95 -22.57 9.62 3.48
N TYR A 96 -21.84 9.86 2.38
CA TYR A 96 -22.45 9.83 1.06
C TYR A 96 -22.87 8.42 0.63
N VAL A 97 -22.09 7.40 0.98
CA VAL A 97 -22.45 5.99 0.74
C VAL A 97 -23.68 5.59 1.56
N GLU A 98 -23.79 6.04 2.82
CA GLU A 98 -25.02 5.87 3.60
C GLU A 98 -26.23 6.53 2.92
N GLN A 99 -26.10 7.77 2.45
CA GLN A 99 -27.15 8.45 1.70
C GLN A 99 -27.54 7.70 0.42
N LEU A 100 -26.55 7.18 -0.32
CA LEU A 100 -26.76 6.38 -1.52
C LEU A 100 -27.63 5.14 -1.24
N TYR A 101 -27.35 4.43 -0.15
CA TYR A 101 -28.10 3.23 0.23
C TYR A 101 -29.41 3.52 0.97
N ASN A 102 -29.59 4.71 1.52
CA ASN A 102 -30.91 5.18 1.95
C ASN A 102 -31.81 5.48 0.73
N LEU A 103 -31.23 5.90 -0.39
CA LEU A 103 -31.92 6.05 -1.67
C LEU A 103 -32.04 4.72 -2.43
N MET A 104 -31.39 3.64 -2.01
CA MET A 104 -31.51 2.29 -2.59
C MET A 104 -31.50 1.27 -1.45
N PRO A 105 -32.55 1.20 -0.60
CA PRO A 105 -32.63 0.23 0.47
C PRO A 105 -32.48 -1.18 -0.07
N PHE A 106 -31.83 -2.03 0.72
CA PHE A 106 -31.51 -3.39 0.31
C PHE A 106 -32.80 -4.19 0.03
N GLU A 107 -33.82 -3.95 0.83
CA GLU A 107 -35.13 -4.62 0.78
C GLU A 107 -35.86 -4.34 -0.55
N ASP A 108 -35.71 -3.13 -1.10
CA ASP A 108 -36.26 -2.77 -2.41
C ASP A 108 -35.57 -3.58 -3.53
N VAL A 109 -34.25 -3.70 -3.44
CA VAL A 109 -33.45 -4.46 -4.42
C VAL A 109 -33.74 -5.96 -4.30
N GLU A 110 -33.85 -6.49 -3.08
CA GLU A 110 -34.21 -7.89 -2.83
C GLU A 110 -35.62 -8.21 -3.37
N TYR A 111 -36.58 -7.33 -3.10
CA TYR A 111 -37.94 -7.46 -3.64
C TYR A 111 -37.92 -7.47 -5.17
N TRP A 112 -37.18 -6.54 -5.78
CA TRP A 112 -37.03 -6.47 -7.23
C TRP A 112 -36.40 -7.73 -7.82
N VAL A 113 -35.31 -8.25 -7.23
CA VAL A 113 -34.68 -9.49 -7.67
C VAL A 113 -35.67 -10.65 -7.64
N ARG A 114 -36.50 -10.73 -6.59
CA ARG A 114 -37.47 -11.82 -6.43
C ARG A 114 -38.68 -11.71 -7.37
N MET A 115 -39.18 -10.51 -7.62
CA MET A 115 -40.49 -10.30 -8.25
C MET A 115 -40.43 -9.80 -9.70
N SER A 116 -39.38 -9.06 -10.05
CA SER A 116 -39.35 -8.27 -11.28
C SER A 116 -38.08 -8.48 -12.12
N SER A 117 -37.11 -9.22 -11.60
CA SER A 117 -35.90 -9.54 -12.34
C SER A 117 -36.06 -10.81 -13.19
N ASN A 118 -35.33 -10.87 -14.29
CA ASN A 118 -35.21 -12.08 -15.11
C ASN A 118 -34.15 -13.07 -14.57
N LEU A 119 -33.70 -12.88 -13.32
CA LEU A 119 -32.67 -13.70 -12.71
C LEU A 119 -33.26 -15.03 -12.25
N ARG A 120 -32.71 -16.14 -12.76
CA ARG A 120 -33.12 -17.50 -12.38
C ARG A 120 -32.08 -18.13 -11.49
N VAL A 121 -32.54 -18.75 -10.41
CA VAL A 121 -31.69 -19.60 -9.57
C VAL A 121 -31.35 -20.87 -10.36
N PRO A 122 -30.06 -21.26 -10.46
CA PRO A 122 -29.67 -22.50 -11.14
C PRO A 122 -30.29 -23.74 -10.47
N PRO A 123 -30.66 -24.78 -11.25
CA PRO A 123 -31.26 -26.00 -10.71
C PRO A 123 -30.30 -26.81 -9.82
N SER A 124 -29.00 -26.51 -9.86
CA SER A 124 -27.98 -27.12 -9.02
C SER A 124 -28.02 -26.66 -7.55
N ILE A 125 -28.76 -25.59 -7.24
CA ILE A 125 -28.91 -25.09 -5.86
C ILE A 125 -30.02 -25.85 -5.16
N LYS A 126 -29.71 -26.44 -3.99
CA LYS A 126 -30.67 -27.20 -3.20
C LYS A 126 -31.69 -26.27 -2.51
N HIS A 127 -32.92 -26.75 -2.33
CA HIS A 127 -33.92 -26.06 -1.52
C HIS A 127 -33.70 -26.30 -0.02
N ASP A 128 -33.39 -27.55 0.35
CA ASP A 128 -33.21 -27.99 1.72
C ASP A 128 -31.99 -28.91 1.83
N HIS A 129 -31.47 -29.05 3.05
CA HIS A 129 -30.48 -30.07 3.35
C HIS A 129 -31.12 -31.47 3.31
N SER A 130 -30.48 -32.40 2.61
CA SER A 130 -30.93 -33.79 2.55
C SER A 130 -30.66 -34.49 3.89
N PRO A 131 -31.44 -35.52 4.27
CA PRO A 131 -31.16 -36.32 5.48
C PRO A 131 -29.79 -37.02 5.46
N GLU A 132 -29.25 -37.26 4.27
CA GLU A 132 -27.95 -37.89 3.99
C GLU A 132 -26.77 -36.89 4.05
N ASP A 133 -27.06 -35.59 4.08
CA ASP A 133 -26.02 -34.57 4.15
C ASP A 133 -25.33 -34.58 5.53
N PRO A 134 -24.00 -34.31 5.59
CA PRO A 134 -23.31 -34.12 6.85
C PRO A 134 -23.98 -33.03 7.69
N LYS A 135 -24.31 -33.34 8.95
CA LYS A 135 -24.93 -32.40 9.89
C LYS A 135 -23.91 -31.57 10.66
N ASP A 136 -22.65 -31.58 10.26
CA ASP A 136 -21.64 -30.77 10.90
C ASP A 136 -21.87 -29.28 10.60
N GLU A 137 -21.63 -28.42 11.59
CA GLU A 137 -21.82 -26.97 11.47
C GLU A 137 -21.00 -26.38 10.31
N GLY A 138 -19.86 -27.00 9.97
CA GLY A 138 -19.02 -26.60 8.86
C GLY A 138 -19.66 -26.84 7.48
N TYR A 139 -20.34 -27.97 7.30
CA TYR A 139 -21.07 -28.30 6.09
C TYR A 139 -22.29 -27.39 5.89
N ILE A 140 -23.05 -27.16 6.97
CA ILE A 140 -24.21 -26.26 6.95
C ILE A 140 -23.75 -24.83 6.61
N ALA A 141 -22.68 -24.34 7.24
CA ALA A 141 -22.12 -23.02 6.94
C ALA A 141 -21.56 -22.89 5.51
N GLN A 142 -21.13 -23.99 4.89
CA GLN A 142 -20.57 -24.01 3.54
C GLN A 142 -21.62 -24.22 2.43
N THR A 143 -22.87 -24.48 2.77
CA THR A 143 -23.91 -24.81 1.78
C THR A 143 -24.90 -23.67 1.65
N TYR A 144 -25.01 -23.10 0.45
CA TYR A 144 -26.06 -22.14 0.12
C TYR A 144 -27.32 -22.86 -0.32
N LEU A 145 -28.44 -22.54 0.34
CA LEU A 145 -29.76 -22.98 -0.08
C LEU A 145 -30.40 -21.98 -1.05
N TYR A 146 -31.54 -22.36 -1.62
CA TYR A 146 -32.27 -21.54 -2.59
C TYR A 146 -32.52 -20.10 -2.11
N ARG A 147 -32.99 -19.94 -0.86
CA ARG A 147 -33.26 -18.63 -0.27
C ARG A 147 -31.96 -17.83 -0.09
N ASP A 148 -30.93 -18.43 0.48
CA ASP A 148 -29.62 -17.80 0.68
C ASP A 148 -29.03 -17.33 -0.66
N TYR A 149 -29.19 -18.14 -1.71
CA TYR A 149 -28.71 -17.82 -3.05
C TYR A 149 -29.46 -16.62 -3.64
N GLN A 150 -30.78 -16.54 -3.47
CA GLN A 150 -31.56 -15.37 -3.90
C GLN A 150 -31.12 -14.09 -3.20
N GLN A 151 -30.91 -14.15 -1.88
CA GLN A 151 -30.42 -13.01 -1.11
C GLN A 151 -28.99 -12.62 -1.51
N LEU A 152 -28.14 -13.60 -1.84
CA LEU A 152 -26.79 -13.35 -2.35
C LEU A 152 -26.81 -12.68 -3.74
N MET A 153 -27.75 -13.05 -4.61
CA MET A 153 -27.97 -12.35 -5.88
C MET A 153 -28.39 -10.90 -5.64
N ALA A 154 -29.34 -10.66 -4.74
CA ALA A 154 -29.78 -9.31 -4.37
C ALA A 154 -28.62 -8.47 -3.81
N LEU A 155 -27.81 -9.05 -2.92
CA LEU A 155 -26.63 -8.38 -2.37
C LEU A 155 -25.62 -8.03 -3.48
N THR A 156 -25.44 -8.92 -4.45
CA THR A 156 -24.55 -8.69 -5.59
C THR A 156 -25.02 -7.52 -6.45
N VAL A 157 -26.32 -7.47 -6.79
CA VAL A 157 -26.90 -6.34 -7.54
C VAL A 157 -26.73 -5.04 -6.76
N ALA A 158 -27.06 -5.07 -5.46
CA ALA A 158 -27.00 -3.90 -4.60
C ALA A 158 -25.57 -3.35 -4.42
N LEU A 159 -24.53 -4.17 -4.54
CA LEU A 159 -23.13 -3.75 -4.42
C LEU A 159 -22.54 -3.13 -5.70
N ARG A 160 -23.13 -3.36 -6.88
CA ARG A 160 -22.62 -2.85 -8.16
C ARG A 160 -22.46 -1.32 -8.22
N PRO A 161 -23.35 -0.50 -7.64
CA PRO A 161 -23.15 0.95 -7.50
C PRO A 161 -21.82 1.35 -6.85
N MET A 162 -21.19 0.48 -6.04
CA MET A 162 -19.90 0.78 -5.41
C MET A 162 -18.70 0.61 -6.32
N VAL A 163 -18.81 -0.11 -7.44
CA VAL A 163 -17.68 -0.33 -8.36
C VAL A 163 -16.98 0.97 -8.78
N PRO A 164 -17.68 2.00 -9.28
CA PRO A 164 -17.04 3.28 -9.61
C PRO A 164 -16.42 3.96 -8.39
N ILE A 165 -17.07 3.91 -7.22
CA ILE A 165 -16.61 4.54 -5.98
C ILE A 165 -15.32 3.87 -5.49
N TRP A 166 -15.31 2.55 -5.41
CA TRP A 166 -14.14 1.76 -5.01
C TRP A 166 -13.00 1.85 -6.03
N GLY A 167 -13.30 1.97 -7.33
CA GLY A 167 -12.29 2.17 -8.37
C GLY A 167 -11.36 3.35 -8.06
N GLU A 168 -11.95 4.53 -7.86
CA GLU A 168 -11.20 5.75 -7.54
C GLU A 168 -10.64 5.73 -6.11
N PHE A 169 -11.44 5.30 -5.13
CA PHE A 169 -11.02 5.30 -3.72
C PHE A 169 -9.82 4.37 -3.47
N LEU A 170 -9.83 3.16 -4.04
CA LEU A 170 -8.71 2.22 -3.90
C LEU A 170 -7.45 2.70 -4.63
N LYS A 171 -7.61 3.49 -5.70
CA LYS A 171 -6.48 4.13 -6.39
C LYS A 171 -5.84 5.18 -5.48
N ALA A 172 -6.64 6.06 -4.88
CA ALA A 172 -6.16 7.07 -3.94
C ALA A 172 -5.45 6.46 -2.71
N ILE A 173 -6.01 5.39 -2.13
CA ILE A 173 -5.46 4.79 -0.91
C ILE A 173 -4.22 3.94 -1.17
N LYS A 174 -4.07 3.37 -2.37
CA LYS A 174 -2.92 2.52 -2.70
C LYS A 174 -1.59 3.23 -2.46
N GLU A 175 -1.55 4.55 -2.67
CA GLU A 175 -0.36 5.37 -2.44
C GLU A 175 -0.03 5.53 -0.95
N THR A 176 -1.05 5.51 -0.07
CA THR A 176 -0.89 5.78 1.36
C THR A 176 -0.80 4.52 2.24
N SER A 177 -1.61 3.49 1.96
CA SER A 177 -1.75 2.30 2.84
C SER A 177 -1.09 1.02 2.30
N GLY A 178 -0.40 1.09 1.16
CA GLY A 178 0.16 -0.07 0.49
C GLY A 178 -0.90 -0.96 -0.19
N ASN A 179 -0.45 -2.02 -0.88
CA ASN A 179 -1.31 -2.79 -1.78
C ASN A 179 -2.11 -3.93 -1.11
N THR A 180 -1.77 -4.32 0.11
CA THR A 180 -2.25 -5.58 0.72
C THR A 180 -3.58 -5.43 1.48
N ASN A 181 -3.81 -4.27 2.10
CA ASN A 181 -4.97 -4.04 3.00
C ASN A 181 -5.96 -3.00 2.47
N LYS A 182 -5.75 -2.46 1.26
CA LYS A 182 -6.60 -1.40 0.71
C LYS A 182 -8.07 -1.81 0.56
N GLU A 183 -8.36 -3.09 0.28
CA GLU A 183 -9.74 -3.60 0.22
C GLU A 183 -10.42 -3.58 1.58
N GLN A 184 -9.70 -3.84 2.68
CA GLN A 184 -10.27 -3.72 4.02
C GLN A 184 -10.63 -2.27 4.34
N VAL A 185 -9.81 -1.31 3.90
CA VAL A 185 -10.14 0.11 4.01
C VAL A 185 -11.33 0.46 3.12
N GLY A 186 -11.38 -0.07 1.89
CA GLY A 186 -12.52 0.04 0.97
C GLY A 186 -13.84 -0.44 1.60
N MET A 187 -13.81 -1.56 2.30
CA MET A 187 -14.98 -2.13 2.97
C MET A 187 -15.55 -1.18 4.04
N LYS A 188 -14.72 -0.34 4.66
CA LYS A 188 -15.18 0.63 5.67
C LYS A 188 -16.17 1.64 5.08
N LEU A 189 -16.16 1.90 3.78
CA LEU A 189 -17.15 2.80 3.16
C LEU A 189 -18.59 2.33 3.37
N LEU A 190 -18.81 1.01 3.50
CA LEU A 190 -20.13 0.43 3.74
C LEU A 190 -20.56 0.44 5.21
N TYR A 191 -19.74 0.92 6.14
CA TYR A 191 -19.93 0.72 7.58
C TYR A 191 -21.29 1.23 8.11
N PHE A 192 -21.81 2.34 7.56
CA PHE A 192 -23.12 2.88 7.94
C PHE A 192 -24.26 2.46 6.99
N SER A 193 -23.97 1.78 5.89
CA SER A 193 -24.99 1.32 4.94
C SER A 193 -25.85 0.19 5.51
N SER A 194 -27.06 0.02 4.97
CA SER A 194 -27.91 -1.15 5.26
C SER A 194 -27.29 -2.47 4.78
N LEU A 195 -26.45 -2.43 3.73
CA LEU A 195 -25.84 -3.63 3.15
C LEU A 195 -24.94 -4.39 4.12
N ILE A 196 -24.11 -3.70 4.92
CA ILE A 196 -23.19 -4.38 5.85
C ILE A 196 -23.95 -5.13 6.96
N LYS A 197 -25.17 -4.68 7.28
CA LYS A 197 -26.03 -5.23 8.34
C LYS A 197 -27.01 -6.29 7.80
N SER A 198 -27.04 -6.51 6.49
CA SER A 198 -28.00 -7.41 5.83
C SER A 198 -27.72 -8.89 6.18
N GLU A 199 -28.79 -9.69 6.21
CA GLU A 199 -28.74 -11.15 6.36
C GLU A 199 -27.74 -11.82 5.36
N PRO A 200 -27.78 -11.52 4.04
CA PRO A 200 -26.83 -12.13 3.10
C PRO A 200 -25.37 -11.74 3.34
N MET A 201 -25.07 -10.55 3.89
CA MET A 201 -23.69 -10.19 4.23
C MET A 201 -23.17 -11.03 5.40
N THR A 202 -24.02 -11.27 6.40
CA THR A 202 -23.72 -12.15 7.53
C THR A 202 -23.53 -13.59 7.06
N ARG A 203 -24.44 -14.09 6.21
CA ARG A 203 -24.35 -15.44 5.63
C ARG A 203 -23.07 -15.64 4.80
N LEU A 204 -22.69 -14.65 4.00
CA LEU A 204 -21.43 -14.66 3.27
C LEU A 204 -20.22 -14.71 4.20
N TYR A 205 -20.27 -13.98 5.31
CA TYR A 205 -19.18 -13.99 6.28
C TYR A 205 -19.04 -15.34 6.99
N GLU A 206 -20.15 -15.96 7.40
CA GLU A 206 -20.16 -17.32 7.96
C GLU A 206 -19.54 -18.34 6.99
N TYR A 207 -19.92 -18.28 5.72
CA TYR A 207 -19.36 -19.11 4.67
C TYR A 207 -17.82 -18.95 4.56
N ILE A 208 -17.35 -17.70 4.59
CA ILE A 208 -15.91 -17.38 4.53
C ILE A 208 -15.18 -17.89 5.77
N ILE A 209 -15.74 -17.72 6.97
CA ILE A 209 -15.17 -18.22 8.23
C ILE A 209 -15.05 -19.74 8.19
N ALA A 210 -16.13 -20.43 7.80
CA ALA A 210 -16.14 -21.89 7.70
C ALA A 210 -15.06 -22.39 6.72
N ARG A 211 -14.88 -21.68 5.60
CA ARG A 211 -13.87 -22.02 4.60
C ARG A 211 -12.44 -21.74 5.08
N ALA A 212 -12.21 -20.61 5.72
CA ALA A 212 -10.91 -20.26 6.30
C ALA A 212 -10.52 -21.27 7.41
N THR A 213 -11.47 -21.61 8.28
CA THR A 213 -11.29 -22.61 9.36
C THR A 213 -10.98 -24.00 8.80
N ALA A 214 -11.66 -24.42 7.73
CA ALA A 214 -11.35 -25.68 7.06
C ALA A 214 -9.91 -25.73 6.52
N GLN A 215 -9.38 -24.59 6.03
CA GLN A 215 -7.98 -24.49 5.60
C GLN A 215 -7.01 -24.59 6.78
N TYR A 216 -7.33 -23.99 7.94
CA TYR A 216 -6.47 -24.07 9.13
C TYR A 216 -6.29 -25.49 9.66
N LYS A 217 -7.26 -26.40 9.44
CA LYS A 217 -7.10 -27.83 9.76
C LYS A 217 -5.97 -28.49 8.96
N THR A 218 -5.57 -27.93 7.83
CA THR A 218 -4.42 -28.36 7.02
C THR A 218 -3.11 -27.62 7.36
N GLY A 219 -3.14 -26.71 8.35
CA GLY A 219 -2.02 -25.88 8.79
C GLY A 219 -2.19 -24.39 8.41
N PRO A 220 -1.82 -23.43 9.28
CA PRO A 220 -1.83 -22.01 8.93
C PRO A 220 -0.72 -21.69 7.91
N SER A 221 -1.00 -20.80 6.94
CA SER A 221 0.03 -20.26 6.05
C SER A 221 1.03 -19.43 6.87
N GLN A 222 2.27 -19.92 6.98
CA GLN A 222 3.35 -19.25 7.71
C GLN A 222 3.71 -17.90 7.09
N ALA A 223 3.56 -17.75 5.77
CA ALA A 223 3.77 -16.46 5.12
C ALA A 223 2.71 -15.43 5.46
N ALA A 224 1.44 -15.82 5.68
CA ALA A 224 0.42 -14.91 6.18
C ALA A 224 0.75 -14.46 7.61
N LEU A 225 1.17 -15.39 8.48
CA LEU A 225 1.60 -15.09 9.85
C LEU A 225 2.84 -14.18 9.88
N MET A 226 3.88 -14.50 9.11
CA MET A 226 5.09 -13.67 9.00
C MET A 226 4.86 -12.34 8.26
N GLY A 227 3.85 -12.28 7.39
CA GLY A 227 3.38 -11.06 6.74
C GLY A 227 2.55 -10.15 7.65
N GLY A 228 2.43 -10.48 8.95
CA GLY A 228 1.73 -9.69 9.94
C GLY A 228 0.21 -9.86 9.95
N MET A 229 -0.34 -10.87 9.26
CA MET A 229 -1.76 -11.18 9.29
C MET A 229 -2.05 -12.25 10.34
N GLY A 230 -2.75 -11.86 11.40
CA GLY A 230 -3.19 -12.81 12.42
C GLY A 230 -4.18 -13.83 11.86
N SER A 231 -4.24 -15.03 12.45
CA SER A 231 -5.24 -16.04 12.05
C SER A 231 -6.68 -15.56 12.26
N SER A 232 -6.89 -14.66 13.22
CA SER A 232 -8.17 -13.98 13.46
C SER A 232 -8.53 -12.94 12.40
N GLU A 233 -7.55 -12.39 11.68
CA GLU A 233 -7.75 -11.32 10.70
C GLU A 233 -7.98 -11.84 9.28
N LEU A 234 -7.63 -13.09 9.01
CA LEU A 234 -7.78 -13.71 7.69
C LEU A 234 -9.23 -13.72 7.19
N PRO A 235 -10.25 -14.11 7.99
CA PRO A 235 -11.64 -14.07 7.53
C PRO A 235 -12.10 -12.66 7.15
N ASP A 236 -11.70 -11.64 7.91
CA ASP A 236 -12.02 -10.24 7.64
C ASP A 236 -11.36 -9.75 6.35
N TRP A 237 -10.10 -10.10 6.13
CA TRP A 237 -9.41 -9.82 4.88
C TRP A 237 -10.09 -10.52 3.70
N LEU A 238 -10.39 -11.82 3.82
CA LEU A 238 -11.08 -12.60 2.79
C LEU A 238 -12.45 -12.02 2.46
N ARG A 239 -13.22 -11.59 3.47
CA ARG A 239 -14.49 -10.88 3.30
C ARG A 239 -14.30 -9.61 2.48
N ALA A 240 -13.36 -8.76 2.87
CA ALA A 240 -13.12 -7.50 2.18
C ALA A 240 -12.75 -7.70 0.70
N ILE A 241 -11.80 -8.59 0.41
CA ILE A 241 -11.41 -8.85 -0.99
C ILE A 241 -12.52 -9.51 -1.80
N THR A 242 -13.34 -10.37 -1.18
CA THR A 242 -14.43 -11.07 -1.87
C THR A 242 -15.54 -10.10 -2.22
N VAL A 243 -15.96 -9.25 -1.28
CA VAL A 243 -17.00 -8.24 -1.52
C VAL A 243 -16.50 -7.21 -2.54
N VAL A 244 -15.33 -6.61 -2.30
CA VAL A 244 -14.85 -5.48 -3.09
C VAL A 244 -14.45 -5.89 -4.50
N ARG A 245 -13.75 -7.03 -4.68
CA ARG A 245 -13.17 -7.44 -5.98
C ARG A 245 -13.90 -8.55 -6.71
N ARG A 246 -14.67 -9.41 -6.02
CA ARG A 246 -15.29 -10.57 -6.67
C ARG A 246 -16.78 -10.40 -6.84
N LEU A 247 -17.50 -10.11 -5.76
CA LEU A 247 -18.96 -10.09 -5.77
C LEU A 247 -19.49 -9.01 -6.72
N THR A 248 -18.90 -7.82 -6.66
CA THR A 248 -19.28 -6.65 -7.48
C THR A 248 -19.20 -6.82 -8.99
N VAL A 249 -18.31 -7.69 -9.48
CA VAL A 249 -18.03 -7.85 -10.92
C VAL A 249 -18.34 -9.25 -11.43
N CYS A 250 -18.78 -10.16 -10.55
CA CYS A 250 -19.13 -11.52 -10.94
C CYS A 250 -20.44 -11.51 -11.74
N PRO A 251 -20.52 -12.25 -12.87
CA PRO A 251 -21.79 -12.49 -13.53
C PRO A 251 -22.74 -13.22 -12.58
N ILE A 252 -23.99 -12.75 -12.50
CA ILE A 252 -25.04 -13.38 -11.69
C ILE A 252 -25.68 -14.53 -12.47
N VAL A 253 -25.89 -14.32 -13.77
CA VAL A 253 -26.38 -15.33 -14.71
C VAL A 253 -25.20 -15.90 -15.48
N SER A 254 -25.01 -17.21 -15.37
CA SER A 254 -24.12 -17.95 -16.26
C SER A 254 -24.94 -18.80 -17.22
N GLN A 255 -24.48 -18.90 -18.47
CA GLN A 255 -25.07 -19.81 -19.45
C GLN A 255 -24.72 -21.28 -19.17
N GLU A 256 -23.74 -21.54 -18.30
CA GLU A 256 -23.29 -22.88 -17.93
C GLU A 256 -23.93 -23.34 -16.61
N GLU A 257 -24.59 -24.51 -16.60
CA GLU A 257 -25.32 -25.06 -15.45
C GLU A 257 -24.46 -25.25 -14.17
N HIS A 258 -23.14 -25.39 -14.33
CA HIS A 258 -22.20 -25.64 -13.22
C HIS A 258 -21.46 -24.40 -12.72
N ASN A 259 -21.60 -23.26 -13.40
CA ASN A 259 -20.88 -22.04 -13.08
C ASN A 259 -21.82 -21.02 -12.44
N ASN A 260 -22.10 -21.20 -11.14
CA ASN A 260 -22.99 -20.29 -10.39
C ASN A 260 -22.20 -19.32 -9.49
N LEU A 261 -22.89 -18.36 -8.88
CA LEU A 261 -22.27 -17.32 -8.05
C LEU A 261 -21.48 -17.91 -6.87
N VAL A 262 -22.00 -18.95 -6.23
CA VAL A 262 -21.36 -19.62 -5.09
C VAL A 262 -20.11 -20.38 -5.52
N THR A 263 -20.15 -21.08 -6.66
CA THR A 263 -18.97 -21.73 -7.27
C THR A 263 -17.89 -20.70 -7.57
N ASN A 264 -18.26 -19.52 -8.10
CA ASN A 264 -17.32 -18.43 -8.38
C ASN A 264 -16.66 -17.87 -7.12
N ILE A 265 -17.42 -17.72 -6.03
CA ILE A 265 -16.90 -17.28 -4.73
C ILE A 265 -15.98 -18.37 -4.14
N HIS A 266 -16.41 -19.64 -4.20
CA HIS A 266 -15.64 -20.78 -3.70
C HIS A 266 -14.27 -20.87 -4.37
N GLN A 267 -14.23 -20.82 -5.70
CA GLN A 267 -13.00 -20.86 -6.48
C GLN A 267 -12.10 -19.66 -6.15
N PHE A 268 -12.69 -18.46 -6.03
CA PHE A 268 -11.94 -17.26 -5.65
C PHE A 268 -11.32 -17.39 -4.26
N LEU A 269 -12.07 -17.83 -3.25
CA LEU A 269 -11.55 -18.05 -1.90
C LEU A 269 -10.45 -19.11 -1.90
N ARG A 270 -10.65 -20.24 -2.58
CA ARG A 270 -9.65 -21.30 -2.70
C ARG A 270 -8.35 -20.77 -3.28
N HIS A 271 -8.42 -20.01 -4.39
CA HIS A 271 -7.22 -19.43 -5.01
C HIS A 271 -6.49 -18.45 -4.10
N ASN A 272 -7.24 -17.64 -3.34
CA ASN A 272 -6.65 -16.69 -2.39
C ASN A 272 -6.00 -17.40 -1.20
N LEU A 273 -6.62 -18.46 -0.69
CA LEU A 273 -6.11 -19.28 0.42
C LEU A 273 -4.84 -20.06 0.02
N THR A 274 -4.81 -20.68 -1.16
CA THR A 274 -3.61 -21.38 -1.65
C THR A 274 -2.51 -20.41 -2.09
N GLY A 275 -2.88 -19.17 -2.41
CA GLY A 275 -1.95 -18.12 -2.87
C GLY A 275 -1.40 -17.23 -1.76
N LEU A 276 -1.71 -17.49 -0.49
CA LEU A 276 -1.27 -16.65 0.64
C LEU A 276 0.26 -16.51 0.66
N ASP A 277 1.00 -17.61 0.44
CA ASP A 277 2.47 -17.58 0.49
C ASP A 277 3.09 -16.70 -0.59
N LYS A 278 2.46 -16.63 -1.76
CA LYS A 278 2.90 -15.73 -2.84
C LYS A 278 2.55 -14.26 -2.56
N LYS A 279 1.41 -14.01 -1.93
CA LYS A 279 0.91 -12.66 -1.66
C LYS A 279 1.63 -11.99 -0.49
N PHE A 280 1.93 -12.74 0.56
CA PHE A 280 2.58 -12.24 1.77
C PHE A 280 4.09 -12.56 1.81
N GLY A 281 4.55 -13.63 1.15
CA GLY A 281 5.97 -14.00 1.08
C GLY A 281 6.81 -13.19 0.08
N GLY A 282 6.21 -12.25 -0.66
CA GLY A 282 6.94 -11.38 -1.60
C GLY A 282 8.01 -10.51 -0.93
N GLN A 283 7.84 -10.19 0.35
CA GLN A 283 8.83 -9.45 1.16
C GLN A 283 10.04 -10.32 1.53
N PHE A 284 9.92 -11.64 1.43
CA PHE A 284 10.93 -12.65 1.80
C PHE A 284 11.51 -13.40 0.59
N ASN A 285 11.29 -12.91 -0.64
CA ASN A 285 11.88 -13.43 -1.88
C ASN A 285 11.43 -14.86 -2.27
N GLY A 286 10.17 -15.22 -1.99
CA GLY A 286 9.57 -16.49 -2.39
C GLY A 286 9.34 -17.46 -1.23
N SER A 287 8.46 -18.44 -1.47
CA SER A 287 7.93 -19.48 -0.55
C SER A 287 8.72 -19.63 0.76
N ILE A 288 8.09 -19.24 1.87
CA ILE A 288 8.58 -19.60 3.20
C ILE A 288 8.26 -21.08 3.38
N THR A 289 9.21 -21.95 3.03
CA THR A 289 9.12 -23.37 3.34
C THR A 289 9.41 -23.58 4.81
N ASP A 290 8.61 -24.44 5.44
CA ASP A 290 8.89 -24.92 6.79
C ASP A 290 10.31 -25.48 6.84
N LYS A 291 11.06 -25.06 7.86
CA LYS A 291 12.30 -25.74 8.21
C LYS A 291 11.87 -27.05 8.88
N GLU A 292 11.68 -28.09 8.09
CA GLU A 292 11.52 -29.44 8.64
C GLU A 292 12.68 -29.69 9.60
N ARG A 293 12.38 -30.13 10.83
CA ARG A 293 13.41 -30.65 11.73
C ARG A 293 14.07 -31.80 10.98
N SER A 294 15.34 -31.65 10.62
CA SER A 294 16.14 -32.76 10.12
C SER A 294 15.99 -33.90 11.13
N ALA A 295 15.34 -34.99 10.74
CA ALA A 295 15.03 -36.13 11.61
C ALA A 295 16.28 -36.83 12.19
N ASN A 296 17.48 -36.36 11.83
CA ASN A 296 18.77 -36.94 12.20
C ASN A 296 19.60 -36.12 13.20
N THR A 297 19.10 -35.01 13.74
CA THR A 297 19.82 -34.30 14.82
C THR A 297 19.22 -34.67 16.16
N LYS A 298 19.76 -35.74 16.77
CA LYS A 298 19.58 -36.06 18.20
C LYS A 298 20.31 -35.01 19.03
N ASP A 299 19.76 -33.81 19.11
CA ASP A 299 20.21 -32.84 20.09
C ASP A 299 19.00 -32.35 20.88
N ASP A 300 19.08 -32.51 22.19
CA ASP A 300 18.05 -32.27 23.21
C ASP A 300 17.78 -30.76 23.39
N SER A 301 17.55 -30.02 22.31
CA SER A 301 16.96 -28.68 22.39
C SER A 301 15.45 -28.82 22.37
N ASN A 302 14.89 -29.02 23.56
CA ASN A 302 13.47 -28.83 23.87
C ASN A 302 13.10 -27.32 23.85
N ASP A 303 13.57 -26.59 22.84
CA ASP A 303 13.10 -25.24 22.59
C ASP A 303 11.66 -25.36 22.11
N SER A 304 10.75 -24.99 23.00
CA SER A 304 9.32 -25.03 22.78
C SER A 304 8.99 -24.16 21.56
N LEU A 305 8.09 -24.63 20.69
CA LEU A 305 7.58 -23.87 19.53
C LEU A 305 7.14 -22.44 19.91
N VAL A 306 6.76 -22.22 21.17
CA VAL A 306 6.44 -20.92 21.75
C VAL A 306 7.61 -19.93 21.72
N GLU A 307 8.86 -20.38 21.83
CA GLU A 307 10.04 -19.50 21.72
C GLU A 307 10.29 -19.00 20.29
N MET A 308 9.86 -19.74 19.25
CA MET A 308 9.89 -19.26 17.86
C MET A 308 8.88 -18.13 17.60
N TYR A 309 7.82 -18.04 18.42
CA TYR A 309 6.78 -17.00 18.31
C TYR A 309 6.95 -15.85 19.31
N LYS A 310 8.02 -15.86 20.11
CA LYS A 310 8.34 -14.70 20.95
C LYS A 310 8.74 -13.58 20.00
N ILE A 311 7.83 -12.63 19.77
CA ILE A 311 8.15 -11.35 19.13
C ILE A 311 9.19 -10.70 20.02
N LYS A 312 10.46 -10.98 19.76
CA LYS A 312 11.55 -10.19 20.29
C LYS A 312 11.42 -8.88 19.55
N ALA A 313 10.91 -7.86 20.24
CA ALA A 313 11.14 -6.49 19.80
C ALA A 313 12.66 -6.39 19.57
N GLU A 314 13.08 -6.04 18.36
CA GLU A 314 14.50 -5.94 18.01
C GLU A 314 15.24 -4.98 18.95
N ILE A 315 14.50 -4.04 19.54
CA ILE A 315 14.97 -3.06 20.51
C ILE A 315 14.01 -3.08 21.71
N PRO A 316 14.52 -3.21 22.95
CA PRO A 316 13.71 -3.04 24.15
C PRO A 316 13.10 -1.63 24.22
N ASP A 317 11.85 -1.50 24.69
CA ASP A 317 11.14 -0.21 24.76
C ASP A 317 11.94 0.88 25.52
N GLY A 318 12.69 0.49 26.56
CA GLY A 318 13.56 1.41 27.30
C GLY A 318 14.74 1.94 26.49
N GLU A 319 15.26 1.16 25.53
CA GLU A 319 16.29 1.63 24.59
C GLU A 319 15.70 2.51 23.50
N ALA A 320 14.52 2.16 22.99
CA ALA A 320 13.79 3.01 22.05
C ALA A 320 13.51 4.41 22.64
N GLN A 321 13.11 4.46 23.92
CA GLN A 321 12.88 5.73 24.62
C GLN A 321 14.19 6.52 24.81
N LYS A 322 15.30 5.85 25.15
CA LYS A 322 16.63 6.50 25.22
C LYS A 322 17.05 7.07 23.87
N MET A 323 16.84 6.34 22.78
CA MET A 323 17.17 6.80 21.43
C MET A 323 16.31 8.00 20.98
N SER A 324 15.08 8.12 21.47
CA SER A 324 14.20 9.26 21.21
C SER A 324 14.60 10.52 21.99
N ILE A 325 15.06 10.36 23.23
CA ILE A 325 15.42 11.49 24.13
C ILE A 325 16.87 11.95 23.92
N TYR A 326 17.80 11.05 23.58
CA TYR A 326 19.22 11.36 23.45
C TYR A 326 19.53 12.57 22.53
N PRO A 327 18.88 12.74 21.37
CA PRO A 327 19.12 13.91 20.52
C PRO A 327 18.66 15.26 21.09
N GLU A 328 17.87 15.27 22.16
CA GLU A 328 17.51 16.50 22.89
C GLU A 328 18.74 17.08 23.62
N TYR A 329 19.72 16.25 23.96
CA TYR A 329 21.00 16.67 24.56
C TYR A 329 22.02 17.03 23.48
N LEU A 330 21.77 18.15 22.81
CA LEU A 330 22.51 18.62 21.63
C LEU A 330 24.04 18.62 21.80
N GLN A 331 24.55 19.07 22.95
CA GLN A 331 25.99 19.13 23.19
C GLN A 331 26.62 17.73 23.21
N ASN A 332 25.97 16.77 23.86
CA ASN A 332 26.46 15.39 23.92
C ASN A 332 26.47 14.77 22.52
N LEU A 333 25.44 15.05 21.71
CA LEU A 333 25.35 14.57 20.33
C LEU A 333 26.49 15.15 19.47
N ILE A 334 26.79 16.45 19.60
CA ILE A 334 27.90 17.09 18.90
C ILE A 334 29.22 16.45 19.30
N ASP A 335 29.46 16.29 20.61
CA ASP A 335 30.71 15.73 21.13
C ASP A 335 30.93 14.27 20.69
N HIS A 336 29.85 13.49 20.50
CA HIS A 336 29.95 12.10 20.00
C HIS A 336 30.15 12.01 18.48
N ILE A 337 29.66 12.99 17.71
CA ILE A 337 29.83 13.01 16.24
C ILE A 337 31.21 13.58 15.89
N ASP A 338 31.53 14.77 16.40
CA ASP A 338 32.82 15.43 16.21
C ASP A 338 33.01 16.54 17.27
N PRO A 339 33.89 16.35 18.27
CA PRO A 339 34.20 17.37 19.28
C PRO A 339 34.79 18.67 18.70
N THR A 340 35.28 18.66 17.46
CA THR A 340 35.88 19.82 16.80
C THR A 340 34.86 20.69 16.07
N LEU A 341 33.59 20.30 16.05
CA LEU A 341 32.53 21.01 15.34
C LEU A 341 32.29 22.41 15.92
N PRO A 342 32.44 23.49 15.13
CA PRO A 342 32.19 24.84 15.61
C PRO A 342 30.70 25.06 15.93
N ARG A 343 30.42 25.58 17.12
CA ARG A 343 29.06 25.87 17.56
C ARG A 343 28.34 26.86 16.65
N GLU A 344 29.08 27.79 16.05
CA GLU A 344 28.55 28.77 15.08
C GLU A 344 27.89 28.11 13.85
N TYR A 345 28.40 26.96 13.39
CA TYR A 345 27.80 26.23 12.27
C TYR A 345 26.50 25.56 12.70
N VAL A 346 26.47 25.00 13.91
CA VAL A 346 25.26 24.38 14.47
C VAL A 346 24.17 25.42 14.63
N ASP A 347 24.48 26.59 15.22
CA ASP A 347 23.49 27.65 15.45
C ASP A 347 22.88 28.15 14.13
N GLN A 348 23.69 28.32 13.07
CA GLN A 348 23.21 28.71 11.75
C GLN A 348 22.32 27.64 11.11
N CYS A 349 22.70 26.36 11.19
CA CYS A 349 21.88 25.25 10.67
C CYS A 349 20.58 25.08 11.45
N MET A 350 20.60 25.37 12.75
CA MET A 350 19.43 25.35 13.64
C MET A 350 18.43 26.47 13.31
N GLU A 351 18.91 27.66 12.99
CA GLU A 351 18.05 28.74 12.50
C GLU A 351 17.41 28.36 11.16
N ALA A 352 18.20 27.81 10.24
CA ALA A 352 17.76 27.36 8.93
C ALA A 352 16.65 26.29 8.98
N ILE A 353 16.74 25.33 9.91
CA ILE A 353 15.77 24.22 9.99
C ILE A 353 14.39 24.62 10.52
N THR A 354 14.26 25.78 11.17
CA THR A 354 12.94 26.30 11.58
C THR A 354 11.98 26.49 10.39
N THR A 355 12.52 26.80 9.21
CA THR A 355 11.76 26.94 7.97
C THR A 355 11.17 25.62 7.45
N LEU A 356 11.68 24.47 7.93
CA LEU A 356 11.26 23.12 7.53
C LEU A 356 10.15 22.54 8.42
N GLN A 357 9.51 23.34 9.28
CA GLN A 357 8.58 22.84 10.30
C GLN A 357 7.39 22.01 9.75
N TYR A 358 7.02 22.21 8.48
CA TYR A 358 5.88 21.54 7.84
C TYR A 358 6.25 20.53 6.75
N HIS A 359 7.53 20.36 6.43
CA HIS A 359 7.98 19.49 5.35
C HIS A 359 8.25 18.06 5.86
N SER A 360 7.95 17.07 5.00
CA SER A 360 8.31 15.66 5.21
C SER A 360 9.81 15.45 4.96
N ILE A 361 10.41 14.56 5.74
CA ILE A 361 11.82 14.18 5.58
C ILE A 361 11.88 13.10 4.49
N GLU A 362 12.80 13.29 3.55
CA GLU A 362 12.96 12.42 2.40
C GLU A 362 13.87 11.23 2.70
N GLU A 363 13.72 10.14 1.94
CA GLU A 363 14.43 8.88 2.21
C GLU A 363 15.97 9.03 2.14
N HIS A 364 16.49 9.94 1.30
CA HIS A 364 17.94 10.21 1.26
C HIS A 364 18.43 10.92 2.52
N GLN A 365 17.63 11.82 3.10
CA GLN A 365 17.96 12.54 4.34
C GLN A 365 18.05 11.56 5.51
N SER A 366 17.05 10.68 5.68
CA SER A 366 17.07 9.67 6.74
C SER A 366 18.25 8.71 6.61
N ARG A 367 18.73 8.42 5.39
CA ARG A 367 19.92 7.58 5.17
C ARG A 367 21.21 8.27 5.52
N LEU A 368 21.37 9.52 5.10
CA LEU A 368 22.53 10.33 5.45
C LEU A 368 22.61 10.49 6.98
N MET A 369 21.46 10.69 7.61
CA MET A 369 21.32 10.74 9.05
C MET A 369 21.83 9.47 9.73
N ARG A 370 21.37 8.30 9.27
CA ARG A 370 21.81 7.00 9.81
C ARG A 370 23.31 6.77 9.66
N TRP A 371 23.92 7.22 8.56
CA TRP A 371 25.35 7.05 8.34
C TRP A 371 26.18 7.93 9.27
N VAL A 372 25.83 9.23 9.37
CA VAL A 372 26.59 10.20 10.17
C VAL A 372 26.37 10.00 11.67
N MET A 373 25.18 9.55 12.09
CA MET A 373 24.89 9.29 13.50
C MET A 373 25.40 7.96 14.04
N SER A 374 25.91 7.06 13.19
CA SER A 374 26.33 5.72 13.63
C SER A 374 27.25 5.70 14.86
N PRO A 375 28.13 6.70 15.11
CA PRO A 375 28.94 6.76 16.33
C PRO A 375 28.15 7.11 17.61
N ALA A 376 27.05 7.84 17.48
CA ALA A 376 26.27 8.37 18.60
C ALA A 376 25.00 7.53 18.89
N ILE A 377 24.33 7.04 17.84
CA ILE A 377 23.08 6.29 17.93
C ILE A 377 23.11 5.12 16.94
N PRO A 378 22.72 3.90 17.36
CA PRO A 378 22.57 2.78 16.43
C PRO A 378 21.63 3.13 15.26
N HIS A 379 21.93 2.59 14.09
CA HIS A 379 21.21 2.90 12.85
C HIS A 379 19.70 2.64 12.91
N GLU A 380 19.25 1.71 13.75
CA GLU A 380 17.84 1.42 14.01
C GLU A 380 17.16 2.50 14.85
N GLY A 381 17.91 3.15 15.76
CA GLY A 381 17.41 4.21 16.63
C GLY A 381 17.02 5.49 15.89
N ALA A 382 17.68 5.78 14.76
CA ALA A 382 17.32 6.91 13.89
C ALA A 382 15.91 6.81 13.30
N ALA A 383 15.36 5.60 13.16
CA ALA A 383 14.00 5.39 12.66
C ALA A 383 12.92 5.57 13.74
N LEU A 384 13.30 5.53 15.02
CA LEU A 384 12.41 5.56 16.18
C LEU A 384 12.23 6.98 16.75
N MET A 385 12.93 7.97 16.19
CA MET A 385 12.88 9.34 16.65
C MET A 385 11.53 9.98 16.37
N SER A 386 11.08 10.83 17.30
CA SER A 386 9.95 11.72 17.03
C SER A 386 10.39 12.88 16.13
N ARG A 387 9.42 13.52 15.44
CA ARG A 387 9.69 14.54 14.41
C ARG A 387 10.54 15.72 14.88
N THR A 388 10.50 16.05 16.16
CA THR A 388 11.24 17.20 16.72
C THR A 388 12.72 16.87 16.90
N PRO A 389 13.12 15.83 17.67
CA PRO A 389 14.49 15.33 17.72
C PRO A 389 15.10 15.05 16.34
N GLU A 390 14.32 14.45 15.43
CA GLU A 390 14.80 14.11 14.08
C GLU A 390 15.30 15.36 13.32
N ARG A 391 14.64 16.51 13.48
CA ARG A 391 15.06 17.78 12.86
C ARG A 391 16.27 18.41 13.54
N LEU A 392 16.38 18.31 14.87
CA LEU A 392 17.58 18.77 15.59
C LEU A 392 18.81 18.03 15.07
N VAL A 393 18.67 16.72 14.90
CA VAL A 393 19.70 15.86 14.31
C VAL A 393 20.05 16.30 12.89
N MET A 394 19.06 16.59 12.03
CA MET A 394 19.33 17.06 10.66
C MET A 394 20.20 18.32 10.64
N ALA A 395 19.97 19.27 11.56
CA ALA A 395 20.76 20.49 11.66
C ALA A 395 22.21 20.22 12.12
N VAL A 396 22.39 19.34 13.12
CA VAL A 396 23.73 18.93 13.58
C VAL A 396 24.50 18.23 12.46
N ILE A 397 23.84 17.34 11.73
CA ILE A 397 24.46 16.60 10.62
C ILE A 397 24.80 17.54 9.47
N GLN A 398 23.93 18.51 9.16
CA GLN A 398 24.24 19.55 8.19
C GLN A 398 25.50 20.35 8.62
N ALA A 399 25.60 20.72 9.89
CA ALA A 399 26.78 21.42 10.42
C ALA A 399 28.04 20.54 10.35
N ALA A 400 27.95 19.26 10.72
CA ALA A 400 29.06 18.31 10.64
C ALA A 400 29.55 18.12 9.20
N LEU A 401 28.64 17.90 8.25
CA LEU A 401 28.98 17.78 6.84
C LEU A 401 29.58 19.07 6.27
N TRP A 402 29.12 20.24 6.74
CA TRP A 402 29.70 21.53 6.38
C TRP A 402 31.15 21.64 6.92
N HIS A 403 31.38 21.36 8.19
CA HIS A 403 32.71 21.36 8.81
C HIS A 403 33.68 20.41 8.13
N TRP A 404 33.21 19.24 7.70
CA TRP A 404 34.00 18.24 6.99
C TRP A 404 34.26 18.56 5.51
N GLY A 405 33.68 19.64 4.98
CA GLY A 405 33.87 20.05 3.59
C GLY A 405 32.94 19.35 2.58
N PHE A 406 31.96 18.55 3.03
CA PHE A 406 30.99 17.88 2.17
C PHE A 406 29.80 18.79 1.84
N TYR A 407 30.06 19.95 1.23
CA TYR A 407 29.06 21.01 1.03
C TYR A 407 27.82 20.54 0.25
N SER A 408 28.01 19.75 -0.81
CA SER A 408 26.94 19.16 -1.63
C SER A 408 26.01 18.26 -0.82
N LEU A 409 26.53 17.50 0.14
CA LEU A 409 25.73 16.64 1.01
C LEU A 409 25.07 17.44 2.12
N ALA A 410 25.77 18.44 2.66
CA ALA A 410 25.25 19.33 3.70
C ALA A 410 24.01 20.10 3.21
N VAL A 411 24.01 20.61 1.98
CA VAL A 411 22.83 21.33 1.44
C VAL A 411 21.64 20.41 1.15
N LEU A 412 21.88 19.15 0.76
CA LEU A 412 20.82 18.16 0.52
C LEU A 412 20.13 17.70 1.81
N MET A 413 20.82 17.81 2.95
CA MET A 413 20.28 17.42 4.25
C MET A 413 19.01 18.18 4.62
N THR A 414 18.89 19.45 4.21
CA THR A 414 17.74 20.31 4.50
C THR A 414 17.01 20.74 3.21
N ALA A 415 17.19 20.02 2.11
CA ALA A 415 16.54 20.37 0.86
C ALA A 415 15.14 19.77 0.73
N THR A 416 14.21 20.50 0.11
CA THR A 416 12.85 20.01 -0.18
C THR A 416 12.66 19.79 -1.67
N PRO A 417 11.86 18.79 -2.09
CA PRO A 417 11.59 18.60 -3.52
C PRO A 417 10.80 19.78 -4.08
N VAL A 418 11.15 20.24 -5.27
CA VAL A 418 10.35 21.23 -6.00
C VAL A 418 9.12 20.53 -6.58
N VAL A 419 7.92 20.94 -6.15
CA VAL A 419 6.65 20.43 -6.68
C VAL A 419 6.51 20.88 -8.14
N ARG A 420 6.28 19.92 -9.04
CA ARG A 420 6.19 20.17 -10.49
C ARG A 420 4.78 20.65 -10.85
N GLU A 421 4.69 21.72 -11.65
CA GLU A 421 3.47 21.99 -12.41
C GLU A 421 3.34 20.98 -13.57
N GLU A 422 2.14 20.47 -13.81
CA GLU A 422 1.86 19.51 -14.88
C GLU A 422 2.27 20.09 -16.25
N GLY A 423 3.20 19.42 -16.96
CA GLY A 423 3.52 19.73 -18.37
C GLY A 423 5.00 19.97 -18.69
N VAL A 424 5.88 20.16 -17.70
CA VAL A 424 7.33 20.36 -17.95
C VAL A 424 8.08 19.03 -17.75
N MET A 425 8.39 18.34 -18.85
CA MET A 425 9.36 17.23 -18.82
C MET A 425 10.78 17.80 -18.74
N LEU A 426 11.39 17.69 -17.56
CA LEU A 426 12.84 17.81 -17.41
C LEU A 426 13.47 16.42 -17.50
N GLY A 427 14.46 16.28 -18.38
CA GLY A 427 15.19 15.04 -18.59
C GLY A 427 15.89 14.63 -17.31
N GLY A 428 15.63 13.41 -16.83
CA GLY A 428 16.38 12.85 -15.71
C GLY A 428 17.87 12.88 -16.05
N THR A 429 18.64 13.67 -15.29
CA THR A 429 20.09 13.68 -15.38
C THR A 429 20.58 12.33 -14.87
N GLU A 430 20.72 11.36 -15.77
CA GLU A 430 21.41 10.12 -15.44
C GLU A 430 22.82 10.48 -14.98
N LEU A 431 23.09 10.30 -13.69
CA LEU A 431 24.43 10.42 -13.11
C LEU A 431 25.32 9.32 -13.70
N ARG A 432 25.92 9.55 -14.87
CA ARG A 432 26.84 8.61 -15.55
C ARG A 432 28.29 8.71 -15.06
N GLY A 433 28.54 9.36 -13.92
CA GLY A 433 29.86 9.45 -13.31
C GLY A 433 30.30 8.12 -12.71
N ARG A 434 31.38 7.52 -13.24
CA ARG A 434 32.01 6.32 -12.64
C ARG A 434 32.84 6.73 -11.42
N MET A 435 32.71 6.00 -10.31
CA MET A 435 33.55 6.15 -9.14
C MET A 435 35.00 5.79 -9.46
N SER A 436 35.97 6.52 -8.89
CA SER A 436 37.39 6.22 -9.06
C SER A 436 37.73 4.81 -8.55
N LYS A 437 38.67 4.13 -9.22
CA LYS A 437 39.14 2.80 -8.81
C LYS A 437 39.79 2.81 -7.42
N GLU A 438 40.37 3.94 -7.02
CA GLU A 438 41.02 4.08 -5.72
C GLU A 438 39.99 4.13 -4.57
N LEU A 439 38.89 4.87 -4.74
CA LEU A 439 37.80 4.92 -3.75
C LEU A 439 37.08 3.56 -3.63
N ASP A 440 36.90 2.86 -4.75
CA ASP A 440 36.34 1.49 -4.76
C ASP A 440 37.21 0.52 -3.95
N ARG A 441 38.54 0.63 -4.07
CA ARG A 441 39.49 -0.15 -3.25
C ARG A 441 39.38 0.20 -1.76
N GLN A 442 39.33 1.48 -1.41
CA GLN A 442 39.18 1.93 -0.02
C GLN A 442 37.85 1.47 0.61
N LEU A 443 36.76 1.46 -0.15
CA LEU A 443 35.47 0.93 0.30
C LEU A 443 35.48 -0.59 0.46
N GLN A 444 36.26 -1.32 -0.34
CA GLN A 444 36.44 -2.76 -0.18
C GLN A 444 37.27 -3.11 1.06
N GLU A 445 38.30 -2.31 1.36
CA GLU A 445 39.08 -2.43 2.59
C GLU A 445 38.24 -2.11 3.84
N ALA A 446 37.41 -1.05 3.78
CA ALA A 446 36.55 -0.63 4.90
C ALA A 446 35.35 -1.58 5.14
N PHE A 447 34.83 -2.23 4.08
CA PHE A 447 33.66 -3.12 4.17
C PHE A 447 33.97 -4.50 3.57
N PRO A 448 34.80 -5.34 4.23
CA PRO A 448 35.29 -6.59 3.67
C PRO A 448 34.27 -7.73 3.67
N HIS A 449 33.24 -7.66 4.52
CA HIS A 449 32.27 -8.73 4.71
C HIS A 449 31.05 -8.58 3.80
N TYR A 450 31.03 -9.28 2.68
CA TYR A 450 29.87 -9.35 1.79
C TYR A 450 29.71 -10.73 1.15
N ARG A 451 28.47 -11.08 0.81
CA ARG A 451 28.17 -12.36 0.15
C ARG A 451 28.76 -12.34 -1.26
N GLN A 452 29.66 -13.28 -1.54
CA GLN A 452 30.18 -13.47 -2.89
C GLN A 452 29.06 -13.93 -3.85
N PRO A 453 29.12 -13.54 -5.13
CA PRO A 453 28.19 -14.02 -6.15
C PRO A 453 28.10 -15.54 -6.18
N ARG A 454 26.89 -16.09 -6.32
CA ARG A 454 26.67 -17.51 -6.65
C ARG A 454 27.09 -17.85 -8.09
N GLN A 455 27.37 -16.86 -8.95
CA GLN A 455 27.75 -17.07 -10.35
C GLN A 455 29.22 -16.69 -10.58
N VAL A 456 29.97 -17.62 -11.17
CA VAL A 456 31.43 -17.58 -11.37
C VAL A 456 31.90 -16.40 -12.27
N ASN A 457 31.00 -15.75 -13.02
CA ASN A 457 31.33 -14.69 -13.98
C ASN A 457 30.68 -13.31 -13.70
N ALA A 458 30.08 -13.09 -12.53
CA ALA A 458 29.51 -11.78 -12.18
C ALA A 458 30.63 -10.81 -11.72
N PRO A 459 30.67 -9.55 -12.19
CA PRO A 459 31.70 -8.59 -11.77
C PRO A 459 31.57 -8.32 -10.26
N SER A 460 32.68 -8.49 -9.52
CA SER A 460 32.73 -8.38 -8.05
C SER A 460 32.25 -7.05 -7.49
N LYS A 461 32.23 -5.99 -8.33
CA LYS A 461 31.84 -4.62 -7.96
C LYS A 461 30.40 -4.46 -7.45
N HIS A 462 29.46 -5.34 -7.83
CA HIS A 462 28.05 -5.20 -7.43
C HIS A 462 27.69 -5.81 -6.08
N TYR A 463 28.68 -6.32 -5.32
CA TYR A 463 28.43 -7.01 -4.06
C TYR A 463 28.87 -6.25 -2.81
N ASN A 464 29.69 -5.21 -2.94
CA ASN A 464 30.05 -4.39 -1.78
C ASN A 464 28.81 -3.59 -1.30
N PRO A 465 28.37 -3.77 -0.04
CA PRO A 465 27.18 -3.10 0.48
C PRO A 465 27.30 -1.58 0.49
N ALA A 466 28.49 -1.01 0.68
CA ALA A 466 28.72 0.42 0.65
C ALA A 466 28.53 1.00 -0.75
N VAL A 467 29.07 0.35 -1.78
CA VAL A 467 28.89 0.76 -3.19
C VAL A 467 27.41 0.74 -3.56
N ARG A 468 26.69 -0.33 -3.18
CA ARG A 468 25.24 -0.45 -3.41
C ARG A 468 24.44 0.61 -2.65
N ALA A 469 24.86 0.96 -1.44
CA ALA A 469 24.23 2.00 -0.64
C ALA A 469 24.40 3.39 -1.27
N ILE A 470 25.60 3.70 -1.80
CA ILE A 470 25.89 4.93 -2.55
C ILE A 470 25.02 5.02 -3.81
N GLU A 471 24.93 3.95 -4.61
CA GLU A 471 24.10 3.90 -5.81
C GLU A 471 22.62 4.13 -5.48
N LYS A 472 22.13 3.49 -4.42
CA LYS A 472 20.74 3.64 -3.98
C LYS A 472 20.47 5.05 -3.45
N PHE A 473 21.42 5.69 -2.77
CA PHE A 473 21.30 7.10 -2.36
C PHE A 473 21.26 8.03 -3.58
N CYS A 474 22.18 7.86 -4.53
CA CYS A 474 22.22 8.70 -5.73
C CYS A 474 20.94 8.60 -6.54
N SER A 475 20.36 7.41 -6.66
CA SER A 475 19.09 7.22 -7.37
C SER A 475 17.88 7.79 -6.64
N LEU A 476 17.93 7.94 -5.30
CA LEU A 476 16.89 8.65 -4.54
C LEU A 476 17.03 10.16 -4.70
N ALA A 477 18.24 10.67 -4.53
CA ALA A 477 18.51 12.08 -4.63
C ALA A 477 18.18 12.60 -6.05
N ALA A 478 18.55 11.86 -7.11
CA ALA A 478 18.34 12.27 -8.51
C ALA A 478 16.88 12.29 -8.99
N ARG A 479 15.89 11.93 -8.15
CA ARG A 479 14.47 11.91 -8.55
C ARG A 479 13.88 13.30 -8.74
N ASN A 480 14.37 14.27 -7.97
CA ASN A 480 13.77 15.59 -7.83
C ASN A 480 14.82 16.68 -8.05
N GLU A 481 14.35 17.87 -8.43
CA GLU A 481 15.09 19.10 -8.19
C GLU A 481 14.86 19.54 -6.75
N TRP A 482 15.89 20.14 -6.16
CA TRP A 482 15.94 20.40 -4.73
C TRP A 482 15.92 21.90 -4.44
N MET A 483 14.98 22.35 -3.63
CA MET A 483 14.98 23.70 -3.06
C MET A 483 15.84 23.73 -1.80
N LEU A 484 16.81 24.62 -1.75
CA LEU A 484 17.78 24.68 -0.65
C LEU A 484 17.29 25.56 0.51
N HIS A 485 17.19 24.97 1.71
CA HIS A 485 16.90 25.71 2.95
C HIS A 485 18.12 25.89 3.86
N ALA A 486 19.33 25.63 3.36
CA ALA A 486 20.58 25.76 4.12
C ALA A 486 20.99 27.22 4.43
N PRO A 487 21.90 27.46 5.40
CA PRO A 487 22.50 28.77 5.66
C PRO A 487 23.13 29.40 4.41
N LEU A 488 23.05 30.73 4.30
CA LEU A 488 23.56 31.45 3.13
C LEU A 488 25.06 31.22 2.87
N PRO A 489 25.95 31.18 3.89
CA PRO A 489 27.36 30.86 3.65
C PRO A 489 27.55 29.45 3.06
N LEU A 490 26.79 28.46 3.54
CA LEU A 490 26.84 27.10 3.01
C LEU A 490 26.31 27.02 1.58
N LYS A 491 25.21 27.72 1.26
CA LYS A 491 24.68 27.83 -0.11
C LYS A 491 25.73 28.36 -1.09
N LYS A 492 26.51 29.37 -0.69
CA LYS A 492 27.59 29.95 -1.51
C LYS A 492 28.73 28.99 -1.82
N LEU A 493 28.98 28.03 -0.92
CA LEU A 493 30.03 27.03 -1.11
C LEU A 493 29.55 25.85 -1.97
N ALA A 494 28.27 25.48 -1.86
CA ALA A 494 27.70 24.34 -2.56
C ALA A 494 27.15 24.67 -3.96
N THR A 495 26.78 25.93 -4.22
CA THR A 495 26.12 26.34 -5.47
C THR A 495 26.76 27.56 -6.11
N ARG A 496 26.58 27.69 -7.42
CA ARG A 496 26.96 28.91 -8.14
C ARG A 496 26.02 30.06 -7.76
N PRO A 497 26.47 31.32 -7.82
CA PRO A 497 25.68 32.47 -7.36
C PRO A 497 24.31 32.65 -8.03
N GLU A 498 24.14 32.12 -9.24
CA GLU A 498 22.92 32.23 -10.04
C GLU A 498 21.82 31.24 -9.59
N PHE A 499 22.14 30.25 -8.74
CA PHE A 499 21.25 29.14 -8.37
C PHE A 499 21.07 28.95 -6.85
N PHE A 500 21.23 30.00 -6.03
CA PHE A 500 21.20 29.87 -4.56
C PHE A 500 19.97 29.19 -3.95
N MET A 501 18.86 29.11 -4.70
CA MET A 501 17.61 28.50 -4.25
C MET A 501 17.39 27.08 -4.76
N ARG A 502 18.08 26.66 -5.84
CA ARG A 502 17.86 25.36 -6.50
C ARG A 502 19.16 24.58 -6.60
N TYR A 503 19.07 23.28 -6.37
CA TYR A 503 20.20 22.37 -6.45
C TYR A 503 19.89 21.21 -7.38
N GLU A 504 20.73 21.10 -8.42
CA GLU A 504 20.80 19.93 -9.27
C GLU A 504 21.97 19.05 -8.81
N ILE A 505 21.73 17.75 -8.76
CA ILE A 505 22.74 16.82 -8.28
C ILE A 505 23.82 16.65 -9.34
N THR A 506 25.07 16.88 -8.92
CA THR A 506 26.24 16.73 -9.78
C THR A 506 26.79 15.31 -9.73
N ALA A 507 27.60 14.94 -10.73
CA ALA A 507 28.27 13.65 -10.78
C ALA A 507 29.25 13.40 -9.60
N GLU A 508 29.68 14.47 -8.93
CA GLU A 508 30.63 14.46 -7.81
C GLU A 508 30.01 13.90 -6.52
N ILE A 509 28.68 13.81 -6.43
CA ILE A 509 28.01 13.32 -5.22
C ILE A 509 28.41 11.89 -4.86
N ARG A 510 28.72 11.06 -5.87
CA ARG A 510 29.19 9.68 -5.67
C ARG A 510 30.55 9.64 -4.98
N THR A 511 31.45 10.53 -5.38
CA THR A 511 32.78 10.67 -4.80
C THR A 511 32.67 11.19 -3.37
N ALA A 512 31.87 12.23 -3.15
CA ALA A 512 31.64 12.80 -1.82
C ALA A 512 31.05 11.77 -0.84
N LEU A 513 30.11 10.93 -1.29
CA LEU A 513 29.54 9.85 -0.48
C LEU A 513 30.56 8.75 -0.16
N ALA A 514 31.41 8.37 -1.12
CA ALA A 514 32.46 7.39 -0.88
C ALA A 514 33.47 7.90 0.16
N GLU A 515 33.93 9.14 0.02
CA GLU A 515 34.84 9.81 0.96
C GLU A 515 34.22 9.97 2.35
N LEU A 516 32.92 10.32 2.42
CA LEU A 516 32.19 10.39 3.67
C LEU A 516 32.16 9.03 4.40
N LEU A 517 31.81 7.95 3.69
CA LEU A 517 31.78 6.62 4.29
C LEU A 517 33.18 6.17 4.74
N THR A 518 34.23 6.50 3.98
CA THR A 518 35.61 6.22 4.40
C THR A 518 36.04 7.06 5.61
N LYS A 519 35.51 8.29 5.77
CA LYS A 519 35.80 9.14 6.93
C LYS A 519 35.11 8.62 8.20
N ILE A 520 33.85 8.21 8.12
CA ILE A 520 33.06 7.79 9.29
C ILE A 520 33.50 6.40 9.81
N THR A 521 34.02 5.53 8.92
CA THR A 521 34.49 4.19 9.30
C THR A 521 35.91 4.17 9.89
N LYS A 522 36.66 5.28 9.79
CA LYS A 522 37.99 5.45 10.39
C LYS A 522 37.87 6.08 11.76
#